data_AF-A0A429ZP01-F1
#
_entry.id   AF-A0A429ZP01-F1
#
_cell.length_a   1.000
_cell.length_b   1.000
_cell.length_c   1.000
_cell.angle_alpha   90.00
_cell.angle_beta   90.00
_cell.angle_gamma   90.00
#
_symmetry.space_group_name_H-M   'P 1'
#
loop_
_entity.id
_entity.type
_entity.pdbx_description
1 polymer ?
#
loop_
_entity_poly.entity_id
_entity_poly.type
_entity_poly.pdbx_seq_one_letter_code
_entity_poly.pdbx_strand_id
1 'polypeptide(L)'
;LKEAYDSFQLLTYHFRNKDADSFFELLKNLPNSLDRLFKDKLENLLAYETGIRNALLYDFSNGKIEAKNTHIKTLKRVSYGFKSFSNMRIRIFLINGLIKIK
;
A
#
# COMPACT_ATOMS: atom_id res chain seq x y z
N LEU A 1 -17.09 20.49 5.58
CA LEU A 1 -15.67 20.55 5.14
C LEU A 1 -14.69 20.57 6.31
N LYS A 2 -14.83 21.51 7.26
CA LYS A 2 -13.95 21.61 8.44
C LYS A 2 -13.92 20.32 9.28
N GLU A 3 -15.08 19.76 9.61
CA GLU A 3 -15.16 18.54 10.42
C GLU A 3 -14.52 17.31 9.76
N ALA A 4 -14.65 17.16 8.44
CA ALA A 4 -13.99 16.08 7.70
C ALA A 4 -12.47 16.24 7.72
N TYR A 5 -11.99 17.48 7.57
CA TYR A 5 -10.56 17.81 7.70
C TYR A 5 -10.05 17.51 9.11
N ASP A 6 -10.76 17.96 10.14
CA ASP A 6 -10.39 17.75 11.54
C ASP A 6 -10.35 16.26 11.89
N SER A 7 -11.36 15.48 11.46
CA SER A 7 -11.41 14.03 11.65
C SER A 7 -10.25 13.32 10.97
N PHE A 8 -9.95 13.69 9.71
CA PHE A 8 -8.82 13.12 8.97
C PHE A 8 -7.47 13.46 9.61
N GLN A 9 -7.32 14.69 10.08
CA GLN A 9 -6.09 15.15 10.69
C GLN A 9 -5.83 14.48 12.04
N LEU A 10 -6.90 14.27 12.82
CA LEU A 10 -6.82 13.53 14.07
C LEU A 10 -6.46 12.05 13.85
N LEU A 11 -7.06 11.40 12.84
CA LEU A 11 -6.65 10.05 12.42
C LEU A 11 -5.16 10.01 12.03
N THR A 12 -4.72 10.98 11.23
CA THR A 12 -3.32 11.08 10.81
C THR A 12 -2.37 11.31 11.99
N TYR A 13 -2.81 12.08 12.98
CA TYR A 13 -2.06 12.32 14.21
C TYR A 13 -1.85 11.02 15.00
N HIS A 14 -2.92 10.26 15.29
CA HIS A 14 -2.79 8.98 16.00
C HIS A 14 -1.93 7.98 15.21
N PHE A 15 -2.09 7.94 13.89
CA PHE A 15 -1.28 7.08 13.03
C PHE A 15 0.22 7.42 13.11
N ARG A 16 0.58 8.70 13.04
CA ARG A 16 1.99 9.15 13.14
C ARG A 16 2.61 8.87 14.50
N ASN A 17 1.81 8.94 15.57
CA ASN A 17 2.23 8.63 16.93
C ASN A 17 2.20 7.13 17.25
N LYS A 18 1.86 6.27 16.29
CA LYS A 18 1.70 4.82 16.46
C LYS A 18 0.69 4.44 17.55
N ASP A 19 -0.28 5.31 17.80
CA ASP A 19 -1.34 5.11 18.79
C ASP A 19 -2.52 4.39 18.12
N ALA A 20 -2.42 3.07 18.07
CA ALA A 20 -3.40 2.24 17.38
C ALA A 20 -4.77 2.24 18.08
N ASP A 21 -4.81 2.32 19.41
CA ASP A 21 -6.06 2.24 20.16
C ASP A 21 -6.92 3.49 19.90
N SER A 22 -6.33 4.67 20.05
CA SER A 22 -7.04 5.93 19.74
C SER A 22 -7.40 6.05 18.26
N PHE A 23 -6.56 5.53 17.35
CA PHE A 23 -6.87 5.50 15.92
C PHE A 23 -8.14 4.69 15.62
N PHE A 24 -8.25 3.48 16.18
CA PHE A 24 -9.42 2.61 15.96
C PHE A 24 -10.66 3.07 16.74
N GLU A 25 -10.48 3.66 17.92
CA GLU A 25 -11.57 4.28 18.66
C GLU A 25 -12.20 5.43 17.87
N LEU A 26 -11.39 6.30 17.26
CA LEU A 26 -11.87 7.37 16.41
C LEU A 26 -12.58 6.85 15.15
N LEU A 27 -12.05 5.80 14.50
CA LEU A 27 -12.69 5.19 13.34
C LEU A 27 -14.07 4.60 13.66
N LYS A 28 -14.25 3.99 14.85
CA LYS A 28 -15.52 3.42 15.29
C LYS A 28 -16.55 4.49 15.66
N ASN A 29 -16.09 5.67 16.06
CA ASN A 29 -16.91 6.77 16.57
C ASN A 29 -16.86 8.02 15.69
N LEU A 30 -16.83 7.84 14.36
CA LEU A 30 -16.83 8.97 13.41
C LEU A 30 -18.14 9.80 13.50
N PRO A 31 -18.05 11.15 13.49
CA PRO A 31 -19.23 12.02 13.59
C PRO A 31 -20.30 11.69 12.55
N ASN A 32 -21.56 11.66 12.97
CA ASN A 32 -22.69 11.36 12.08
C ASN A 32 -22.99 12.48 11.08
N SER A 33 -22.48 13.69 11.34
CA SER A 33 -22.52 14.85 10.45
C SER A 33 -21.54 14.76 9.27
N LEU A 34 -20.61 13.81 9.28
CA LEU A 34 -19.71 13.57 8.15
C LEU A 34 -20.48 13.08 6.93
N ASP A 35 -19.99 13.48 5.77
CA ASP A 35 -20.47 12.96 4.50
C ASP A 35 -20.39 11.42 4.49
N ARG A 36 -21.46 10.79 4.04
CA ARG A 36 -21.59 9.32 4.06
C ARG A 36 -20.49 8.64 3.27
N LEU A 37 -20.17 9.13 2.06
CA LEU A 37 -19.13 8.50 1.24
C LEU A 37 -17.76 8.62 1.92
N PHE A 38 -17.48 9.76 2.53
CA PHE A 38 -16.25 9.93 3.31
C PHE A 38 -16.18 8.99 4.51
N LYS A 39 -17.26 8.90 5.29
CA LYS A 39 -17.37 8.01 6.45
C LYS A 39 -17.20 6.54 6.04
N ASP A 40 -17.93 6.08 5.02
CA ASP A 40 -17.84 4.71 4.50
C ASP A 40 -16.39 4.36 4.08
N LYS A 41 -15.66 5.31 3.46
CA LYS A 41 -14.25 5.10 3.08
C LYS A 41 -13.33 4.93 4.27
N LEU A 42 -13.56 5.66 5.36
CA LEU A 42 -12.78 5.52 6.58
C LEU A 42 -13.15 4.24 7.34
N GLU A 43 -14.44 3.93 7.48
CA GLU A 43 -14.91 2.72 8.17
C GLU A 43 -14.44 1.43 7.49
N ASN A 44 -14.20 1.45 6.17
CA ASN A 44 -13.57 0.31 5.47
C ASN A 44 -12.21 -0.09 6.06
N LEU A 45 -11.50 0.82 6.74
CA LEU A 45 -10.24 0.51 7.43
C LEU A 45 -10.44 -0.44 8.62
N LEU A 46 -11.64 -0.49 9.23
CA LEU A 46 -11.96 -1.40 10.33
C LEU A 46 -11.79 -2.87 9.91
N ALA A 47 -12.06 -3.20 8.64
CA ALA A 47 -11.86 -4.56 8.12
C ALA A 47 -10.39 -5.00 8.10
N TYR A 48 -9.45 -4.05 8.21
CA TYR A 48 -8.01 -4.29 8.16
C TYR A 48 -7.32 -4.02 9.50
N GLU A 49 -8.06 -4.04 10.61
CA GLU A 49 -7.57 -3.65 11.95
C GLU A 49 -6.26 -4.38 12.33
N THR A 50 -6.23 -5.70 12.21
CA THR A 50 -5.03 -6.51 12.52
C THR A 50 -3.81 -6.07 11.72
N GLY A 51 -3.98 -5.81 10.41
CA GLY A 51 -2.88 -5.42 9.54
C GLY A 51 -2.35 -4.02 9.86
N ILE A 52 -3.26 -3.07 10.12
CA ILE A 52 -2.91 -1.70 10.47
C ILE A 52 -2.25 -1.63 11.85
N ARG A 53 -2.76 -2.38 12.85
CA ARG A 53 -2.13 -2.49 14.18
C ARG A 53 -0.70 -3.01 14.08
N ASN A 54 -0.48 -4.06 13.29
CA ASN A 54 0.87 -4.57 13.04
C ASN A 54 1.76 -3.52 12.35
N ALA A 55 1.23 -2.78 11.38
CA ALA A 55 1.99 -1.72 10.70
C ALA A 55 2.38 -0.55 11.63
N LEU A 56 1.56 -0.26 12.65
CA LEU A 56 1.87 0.74 13.67
C LEU A 56 2.85 0.22 14.72
N LEU A 57 2.78 -1.08 15.04
CA LEU A 57 3.66 -1.72 16.03
C LEU A 57 5.10 -1.88 15.52
N TYR A 58 5.27 -2.33 14.26
CA TYR A 58 6.57 -2.66 13.72
C TYR A 58 7.12 -1.58 12.79
N ASP A 59 8.42 -1.27 12.91
CA ASP A 59 9.13 -0.31 12.05
C ASP A 59 9.50 -0.87 10.66
N PHE A 60 8.69 -1.76 10.10
CA PHE A 60 8.96 -2.31 8.77
C PHE A 60 8.59 -1.31 7.68
N SER A 61 9.59 -0.88 6.91
CA SER A 61 9.34 -0.11 5.70
C SER A 61 8.74 -0.98 4.59
N ASN A 62 7.71 -0.50 3.90
CA ASN A 62 7.19 -1.14 2.69
C ASN A 62 8.18 -1.10 1.49
N GLY A 63 9.29 -0.36 1.62
CA GLY A 63 10.23 -0.09 0.53
C GLY A 63 10.78 -1.36 -0.16
N LYS A 64 11.07 -2.43 0.59
CA LYS A 64 11.52 -3.70 -0.01
C LYS A 64 10.44 -4.37 -0.87
N ILE A 65 9.18 -4.29 -0.45
CA ILE A 65 8.03 -4.86 -1.19
C ILE A 65 7.75 -3.99 -2.42
N GLU A 66 7.79 -2.66 -2.28
CA GLU A 66 7.60 -1.71 -3.37
C GLU A 66 8.69 -1.82 -4.44
N ALA A 67 9.95 -2.01 -4.05
CA ALA A 67 11.04 -2.29 -4.98
C ALA A 67 10.75 -3.54 -5.81
N LYS A 68 10.34 -4.65 -5.17
CA LYS A 68 9.97 -5.89 -5.87
C LYS A 68 8.78 -5.68 -6.82
N ASN A 69 7.76 -4.94 -6.40
CA ASN A 69 6.60 -4.63 -7.25
C ASN A 69 7.02 -3.82 -8.49
N THR A 70 7.94 -2.87 -8.34
CA THR A 70 8.49 -2.11 -9.46
C THR A 70 9.30 -2.98 -10.42
N HIS A 71 10.11 -3.91 -9.90
CA HIS A 71 10.81 -4.89 -10.73
C HIS A 71 9.83 -5.77 -11.53
N ILE A 72 8.77 -6.28 -10.89
CA ILE A 72 7.74 -7.10 -11.56
C ILE A 72 7.01 -6.29 -12.65
N LYS A 73 6.64 -5.03 -12.38
CA LYS A 73 6.00 -4.15 -13.36
C LYS A 73 6.91 -3.90 -14.56
N THR A 74 8.19 -3.64 -14.31
CA THR A 74 9.20 -3.48 -15.38
C THR A 74 9.32 -4.76 -16.20
N LEU A 75 9.37 -5.91 -15.54
CA LEU A 75 9.43 -7.23 -16.18
C LEU A 75 8.24 -7.44 -17.12
N LYS A 76 7.02 -7.20 -16.61
CA LYS A 76 5.78 -7.30 -17.38
C LYS A 76 5.80 -6.41 -18.63
N ARG A 77 6.28 -5.17 -18.49
CA ARG A 77 6.38 -4.22 -19.61
C ARG A 77 7.38 -4.69 -20.68
N VAL A 78 8.56 -5.15 -20.26
CA VAL A 78 9.60 -5.66 -21.17
C VAL A 78 9.17 -6.96 -21.85
N SER A 79 8.37 -7.79 -21.17
CA SER A 79 7.84 -9.03 -21.71
C SER A 79 6.64 -8.88 -22.65
N TYR A 80 6.07 -7.68 -22.76
CA TYR A 80 4.88 -7.48 -23.58
C TYR A 80 5.18 -7.80 -25.05
N GLY A 81 4.32 -8.59 -25.69
CA GLY A 81 4.48 -9.03 -27.10
C GLY A 81 5.32 -10.29 -27.32
N PHE A 82 5.91 -10.88 -26.27
CA PHE A 82 6.58 -12.18 -26.41
C PHE A 82 5.56 -13.32 -26.51
N LYS A 83 5.62 -14.07 -27.62
CA LYS A 83 4.80 -15.28 -27.83
C LYS A 83 5.35 -16.53 -27.13
N SER A 84 6.63 -16.51 -26.75
CA SER A 84 7.33 -17.63 -26.10
C SER A 84 7.93 -17.19 -24.77
N PHE A 85 7.58 -17.90 -23.71
CA PHE A 85 8.15 -17.69 -22.37
C PHE A 85 9.67 -17.87 -22.35
N SER A 86 10.22 -18.81 -23.12
CA SER A 86 11.67 -19.01 -23.22
C SER A 86 12.37 -17.79 -23.82
N ASN A 87 11.82 -17.22 -24.89
CA ASN A 87 12.40 -16.02 -25.52
C ASN A 87 12.32 -14.80 -24.59
N MET A 88 11.19 -14.66 -23.88
CA MET A 88 11.01 -13.64 -22.85
C MET A 88 12.08 -13.76 -21.75
N ARG A 89 12.26 -14.97 -21.20
CA ARG A 89 13.23 -15.25 -20.14
C ARG A 89 14.66 -14.98 -20.58
N ILE A 90 15.04 -15.38 -21.79
CA ILE A 90 16.37 -15.09 -22.36
C ILE A 90 16.59 -13.58 -22.45
N ARG A 91 15.62 -12.81 -22.97
CA ARG A 91 15.74 -11.35 -23.07
C ARG A 91 15.88 -10.69 -21.69
N ILE A 92 15.12 -11.15 -20.71
CA ILE A 92 15.22 -10.68 -19.32
C ILE A 92 16.62 -10.95 -18.76
N PHE A 93 17.15 -12.16 -18.94
CA PHE A 93 18.47 -12.52 -18.45
C PHE A 93 19.59 -11.72 -19.13
N LEU A 94 19.46 -11.42 -20.42
CA LEU A 94 20.39 -10.53 -21.13
C LEU A 94 20.35 -9.11 -20.57
N ILE A 95 19.16 -8.53 -20.38
CA ILE A 95 18.99 -7.16 -19.86
C ILE A 95 19.54 -7.02 -18.43
N ASN A 96 19.39 -8.06 -17.61
CA ASN A 96 19.93 -8.09 -16.24
C ASN A 96 21.40 -8.56 -16.18
N GLY A 97 22.05 -8.82 -17.33
CA GLY A 97 23.45 -9.26 -17.37
C GLY A 97 23.72 -10.65 -16.78
N LEU A 98 22.67 -11.46 -16.60
CA LEU A 98 22.75 -12.81 -16.02
C LEU A 98 23.30 -13.85 -17.02
N ILE A 99 23.16 -13.56 -18.32
CA ILE A 99 23.76 -14.34 -19.41
C ILE A 99 24.44 -13.38 -20.38
N LYS A 100 25.52 -13.84 -21.02
CA LYS A 100 26.23 -13.10 -22.07
C LYS A 100 26.21 -13.95 -23.34
N ILE A 101 25.94 -13.33 -24.48
CA ILE A 101 26.14 -13.96 -25.78
C ILE A 101 27.64 -13.85 -26.06
N LYS A 102 28.27 -14.99 -26.33
CA LYS A 102 29.68 -15.06 -26.75
C LYS A 102 29.85 -14.45 -28.13
#